data_AF-A0A960URC2-F1
#
_entry.id   AF-A0A960URC2-F1
#
_cell.length_a   1.000
_cell.length_b   1.000
_cell.length_c   1.000
_cell.angle_alpha   90.00
_cell.angle_beta   90.00
_cell.angle_gamma   90.00
#
_symmetry.space_group_name_H-M   'P 1'
#
loop_
_entity.id
_entity.type
_entity.pdbx_description
1 polymer ?
#
loop_
_entity_poly.entity_id
_entity_poly.type
_entity_poly.pdbx_seq_one_letter_code
_entity_poly.pdbx_strand_id
1 'polypeptide(L)'
;MALFEKPDQAVRAARAMMLQLKDYNSGRIKGGYDPIQIGIGLHTGVLRLGIIGEEGRIEGTVIGDSVNLASRLEGLNRQYGTSVIVSETTGEAMSGSTLFQFRKLDRVRVKGKNRPVWIFEMLLDRKIPANWDRAISFYQEGNFEAAHKEFLDLRAHMPDDPVIELYTRRLQELKDHPPEVWEGIENLTKK
;
A
#
# COMPACT_ATOMS: atom_id res chain seq x y z
N MET A 1 -5.89 -10.74 11.79
CA MET A 1 -4.52 -10.27 12.12
C MET A 1 -3.62 -11.48 12.24
N ALA A 2 -2.39 -11.42 11.72
CA ALA A 2 -1.39 -12.48 11.82
C ALA A 2 -0.03 -11.87 12.18
N LEU A 3 0.81 -12.62 12.89
CA LEU A 3 2.17 -12.24 13.25
C LEU A 3 3.16 -13.19 12.59
N PHE A 4 4.29 -12.64 12.19
CA PHE A 4 5.40 -13.39 11.60
C PHE A 4 6.69 -12.93 12.28
N GLU A 5 7.60 -13.88 12.52
CA GLU A 5 8.92 -13.55 13.07
C GLU A 5 9.80 -12.85 12.02
N LYS A 6 9.63 -13.22 10.75
CA LYS A 6 10.43 -12.69 9.64
C LYS A 6 9.56 -12.01 8.58
N PRO A 7 9.97 -10.83 8.05
CA PRO A 7 9.24 -10.13 7.00
C PRO A 7 8.99 -10.97 5.74
N ASP A 8 9.96 -11.82 5.36
CA ASP A 8 9.85 -12.64 4.15
C ASP A 8 8.70 -13.66 4.22
N GLN A 9 8.43 -14.21 5.42
CA GLN A 9 7.32 -15.13 5.65
C GLN A 9 5.98 -14.42 5.45
N ALA A 10 5.84 -13.20 5.99
CA ALA A 10 4.62 -12.39 5.83
C ALA A 10 4.36 -12.04 4.36
N VAL A 11 5.41 -11.63 3.63
CA VAL A 11 5.33 -11.28 2.20
C VAL A 11 4.99 -12.50 1.34
N ARG A 12 5.59 -13.66 1.62
CA ARG A 12 5.26 -14.94 0.94
C ARG A 12 3.81 -15.33 1.20
N ALA A 13 3.34 -15.22 2.44
CA ALA A 13 1.96 -15.52 2.81
C ALA A 13 0.98 -14.60 2.07
N ALA A 14 1.24 -13.29 2.05
CA ALA A 14 0.42 -12.32 1.34
C ALA A 14 0.35 -12.64 -0.17
N ARG A 15 1.49 -12.93 -0.81
CA ARG A 15 1.52 -13.33 -2.22
C ARG A 15 0.73 -14.62 -2.46
N ALA A 16 0.89 -15.64 -1.62
CA ALA A 16 0.17 -16.90 -1.74
C ALA A 16 -1.34 -16.71 -1.60
N MET A 17 -1.79 -15.90 -0.63
CA MET A 17 -3.21 -15.56 -0.46
C MET A 17 -3.78 -14.89 -1.72
N MET A 18 -3.05 -13.94 -2.31
CA MET A 18 -3.52 -13.24 -3.50
C MET A 18 -3.57 -14.13 -4.74
N LEU A 19 -2.59 -15.04 -4.92
CA LEU A 19 -2.62 -16.01 -6.01
C LEU A 19 -3.80 -16.98 -5.86
N GLN A 20 -4.02 -17.50 -4.65
CA GLN A 20 -5.17 -18.37 -4.37
C GLN A 20 -6.50 -17.66 -4.61
N LEU A 21 -6.59 -16.37 -4.24
CA LEU A 21 -7.78 -15.56 -4.47
C LEU A 21 -8.03 -15.33 -5.97
N LYS A 22 -6.98 -15.11 -6.76
CA LYS A 22 -7.07 -14.98 -8.23
C LYS A 22 -7.64 -16.26 -8.84
N ASP A 23 -7.16 -17.42 -8.41
CA ASP A 23 -7.66 -18.72 -8.89
C ASP A 23 -9.12 -18.93 -8.46
N TYR A 24 -9.47 -18.61 -7.22
CA TYR A 24 -10.83 -18.71 -6.71
C TYR A 24 -11.81 -17.78 -7.46
N ASN A 25 -11.41 -16.52 -7.69
CA ASN A 25 -12.21 -15.55 -8.45
C ASN A 25 -12.43 -15.97 -9.89
N SER A 26 -11.48 -16.69 -10.51
CA SER A 26 -11.65 -17.24 -11.85
C SER A 26 -12.84 -18.22 -11.90
N GLY A 27 -13.04 -19.02 -10.84
CA GLY A 27 -14.22 -19.88 -10.69
C GLY A 27 -15.51 -19.08 -10.46
N ARG A 28 -15.46 -18.03 -9.62
CA ARG A 28 -16.63 -17.17 -9.34
C ARG A 28 -17.16 -16.47 -10.59
N ILE A 29 -16.26 -15.89 -11.38
CA ILE A 29 -16.61 -15.19 -12.63
C ILE A 29 -17.27 -16.15 -13.62
N LYS A 30 -16.73 -17.38 -13.76
CA LYS A 30 -17.36 -18.43 -14.60
C LYS A 30 -18.75 -18.82 -14.11
N GLY A 31 -19.01 -18.74 -12.81
CA GLY A 31 -20.32 -18.98 -12.19
C GLY A 31 -21.27 -17.78 -12.23
N GLY A 32 -20.87 -16.65 -12.83
CA GLY A 32 -21.69 -15.43 -12.87
C GLY A 32 -21.71 -14.63 -11.56
N TYR A 33 -20.76 -14.87 -10.66
CA TYR A 33 -20.63 -14.14 -9.40
C TYR A 33 -19.53 -13.07 -9.48
N ASP A 34 -19.73 -11.98 -8.75
CA ASP A 34 -18.72 -10.95 -8.60
C ASP A 34 -17.44 -11.49 -7.92
N PRO A 35 -16.25 -11.04 -8.35
CA PRO A 35 -14.99 -11.41 -7.71
C PRO A 35 -14.90 -10.83 -6.30
N ILE A 36 -14.23 -11.56 -5.41
CA ILE A 36 -13.90 -11.09 -4.07
C ILE A 36 -12.63 -10.26 -4.12
N GLN A 37 -12.65 -9.11 -3.47
CA GLN A 37 -11.47 -8.26 -3.28
C GLN A 37 -11.07 -8.24 -1.81
N ILE A 38 -9.77 -8.32 -1.54
CA ILE A 38 -9.21 -8.21 -0.19
C ILE A 38 -8.05 -7.19 -0.20
N GLY A 39 -7.87 -6.51 0.93
CA GLY A 39 -6.70 -5.69 1.22
C GLY A 39 -5.79 -6.41 2.21
N ILE A 40 -4.47 -6.27 2.03
CA ILE A 40 -3.46 -6.75 2.98
C ILE A 40 -2.53 -5.59 3.30
N GLY A 41 -2.31 -5.33 4.59
CA GLY A 41 -1.35 -4.36 5.10
C GLY A 41 -0.23 -5.06 5.85
N LEU A 42 1.03 -4.87 5.42
CA LEU A 42 2.20 -5.45 6.08
C LEU A 42 3.08 -4.35 6.67
N HIS A 43 3.49 -4.54 7.93
CA HIS A 43 4.43 -3.66 8.60
C HIS A 43 5.41 -4.44 9.48
N THR A 44 6.69 -4.10 9.36
CA THR A 44 7.75 -4.60 10.22
C THR A 44 8.05 -3.55 11.28
N GLY A 45 7.85 -3.91 12.54
CA GLY A 45 8.12 -3.02 13.68
C GLY A 45 8.09 -3.75 15.01
N VAL A 46 8.59 -3.09 16.05
CA VAL A 46 8.59 -3.63 17.41
C VAL A 46 7.16 -3.63 17.95
N LEU A 47 6.77 -4.70 18.63
CA LEU A 47 5.48 -4.83 19.30
C LEU A 47 5.68 -5.45 20.68
N ARG A 48 4.71 -5.22 21.58
CA ARG A 48 4.67 -5.91 22.88
C ARG A 48 3.55 -6.94 22.84
N LEU A 49 3.91 -8.18 23.15
CA LEU A 49 2.96 -9.27 23.36
C LEU A 49 2.51 -9.21 24.82
N GLY A 50 1.20 -9.11 25.03
CA GLY A 50 0.59 -9.05 26.34
C GLY A 50 -0.55 -10.03 26.44
N ILE A 51 -0.80 -10.47 27.66
CA ILE A 51 -1.99 -11.26 27.98
C ILE A 51 -3.02 -10.27 28.53
N ILE A 52 -4.22 -10.24 27.95
CA ILE A 52 -5.34 -9.43 28.45
C ILE A 52 -6.51 -10.35 28.75
N GLY A 53 -7.08 -10.20 29.94
CA GLY A 53 -8.21 -10.99 30.39
C GLY A 53 -8.39 -10.96 31.89
N GLU A 54 -9.57 -11.41 32.33
CA GLU A 54 -9.87 -11.74 33.73
C GLU A 54 -9.81 -13.26 33.94
N GLU A 55 -9.82 -13.71 35.20
CA GLU A 55 -9.85 -15.14 35.54
C GLU A 55 -11.02 -15.84 34.83
N GLY A 56 -10.71 -16.61 33.78
CA GLY A 56 -11.69 -17.35 32.98
C GLY A 56 -11.69 -17.00 31.48
N ARG A 57 -11.13 -15.86 31.08
CA ARG A 57 -11.02 -15.50 29.66
C ARG A 57 -9.74 -14.73 29.37
N ILE A 58 -8.69 -15.50 29.15
CA ILE A 58 -7.35 -15.01 28.86
C ILE A 58 -7.12 -15.05 27.35
N GLU A 59 -7.05 -13.89 26.69
CA GLU A 59 -6.73 -13.79 25.26
C GLU A 59 -5.36 -13.14 25.08
N GLY A 60 -4.48 -13.81 24.33
CA GLY A 60 -3.21 -13.21 23.92
C GLY A 60 -3.48 -12.10 22.91
N THR A 61 -3.11 -10.86 23.24
CA THR A 61 -3.31 -9.72 22.36
C THR A 61 -2.01 -8.99 22.10
N VAL A 62 -1.99 -8.28 20.98
CA VAL A 62 -0.84 -7.49 20.57
C VAL A 62 -1.23 -6.04 20.69
N ILE A 63 -0.51 -5.31 21.55
CA ILE A 63 -0.67 -3.87 21.68
C ILE A 63 0.58 -3.20 21.12
N GLY A 64 0.38 -2.26 20.20
CA GLY A 64 1.45 -1.38 19.75
C GLY A 64 1.14 -0.64 18.47
N ASP A 65 1.87 0.46 18.27
CA ASP A 65 1.78 1.29 17.06
C ASP A 65 2.04 0.50 15.78
N SER A 66 2.83 -0.57 15.84
CA SER A 66 3.14 -1.44 14.71
C SER A 66 1.89 -2.18 14.18
N VAL A 67 1.02 -2.67 15.07
CA VAL A 67 -0.25 -3.32 14.69
C VAL A 67 -1.22 -2.32 14.11
N ASN A 68 -1.31 -1.14 14.75
CA ASN A 68 -2.17 -0.06 14.28
C ASN A 68 -1.73 0.43 12.90
N LEU A 69 -0.42 0.50 12.63
CA LEU A 69 0.09 0.86 11.31
C LEU A 69 -0.27 -0.22 10.28
N ALA A 70 -0.04 -1.51 10.56
CA ALA A 70 -0.41 -2.60 9.64
C ALA A 70 -1.90 -2.56 9.26
N SER A 71 -2.79 -2.37 10.24
CA SER A 71 -4.24 -2.25 9.98
C SER A 71 -4.59 -1.00 9.15
N ARG A 72 -3.90 0.12 9.34
CA ARG A 72 -4.12 1.31 8.51
C ARG A 72 -3.66 1.08 7.08
N LEU A 73 -2.52 0.43 6.87
CA LEU A 73 -2.04 0.08 5.54
C LEU A 73 -3.03 -0.84 4.81
N GLU A 74 -3.66 -1.76 5.53
CA GLU A 74 -4.73 -2.59 4.98
C GLU A 74 -5.89 -1.72 4.46
N GLY A 75 -6.40 -0.79 5.27
CA GLY A 75 -7.46 0.13 4.85
C GLY A 75 -7.09 1.04 3.67
N LEU A 76 -5.80 1.39 3.52
CA LEU A 76 -5.33 2.21 2.39
C LEU A 76 -5.45 1.50 1.05
N ASN A 77 -5.48 0.17 1.01
CA ASN A 77 -5.69 -0.56 -0.24
C ASN A 77 -6.94 -0.06 -0.96
N ARG A 78 -8.02 0.22 -0.21
CA ARG A 78 -9.26 0.77 -0.78
C ARG A 78 -9.09 2.16 -1.39
N GLN A 79 -8.28 3.03 -0.78
CA GLN A 79 -8.05 4.39 -1.28
C GLN A 79 -7.18 4.41 -2.54
N TYR A 80 -6.19 3.52 -2.61
CA TYR A 80 -5.27 3.43 -3.74
C TYR A 80 -5.73 2.44 -4.82
N GLY A 81 -6.77 1.65 -4.57
CA GLY A 81 -7.24 0.59 -5.46
C GLY A 81 -6.27 -0.59 -5.56
N THR A 82 -5.44 -0.81 -4.55
CA THR A 82 -4.42 -1.86 -4.51
C THR A 82 -4.91 -3.07 -3.70
N SER A 83 -4.12 -4.15 -3.65
CA SER A 83 -4.47 -5.33 -2.82
C SER A 83 -3.47 -5.62 -1.71
N VAL A 84 -2.21 -5.23 -1.87
CA VAL A 84 -1.19 -5.44 -0.84
C VAL A 84 -0.33 -4.18 -0.72
N ILE A 85 -0.41 -3.53 0.44
CA ILE A 85 0.45 -2.40 0.81
C ILE A 85 1.41 -2.85 1.90
N VAL A 86 2.68 -2.49 1.74
CA VAL A 86 3.74 -2.72 2.72
C VAL A 86 4.35 -1.39 3.15
N SER A 87 4.77 -1.29 4.42
CA SER A 87 5.53 -0.12 4.89
C SER A 87 6.96 -0.12 4.33
N GLU A 88 7.59 1.05 4.35
CA GLU A 88 9.02 1.24 4.10
C GLU A 88 9.90 0.21 4.80
N THR A 89 9.73 0.01 6.11
CA THR A 89 10.53 -0.95 6.88
C THR A 89 10.40 -2.40 6.40
N THR A 90 9.24 -2.78 5.84
CA THR A 90 9.05 -4.12 5.25
C THR A 90 9.65 -4.17 3.85
N GLY A 91 9.48 -3.12 3.04
CA GLY A 91 10.09 -3.02 1.71
C GLY A 91 11.61 -3.05 1.77
N GLU A 92 12.23 -2.29 2.68
CA GLU A 92 13.67 -2.28 2.92
C GLU A 92 14.20 -3.65 3.33
N ALA A 93 13.50 -4.34 4.25
CA ALA A 93 13.85 -5.70 4.66
C ALA A 93 13.79 -6.72 3.51
N MET A 94 13.05 -6.41 2.44
CA MET A 94 12.90 -7.26 1.25
C MET A 94 13.73 -6.79 0.05
N SER A 95 14.48 -5.69 0.16
CA SER A 95 15.20 -5.04 -0.95
C SER A 95 16.19 -5.95 -1.69
N GLY A 96 16.78 -6.94 -1.00
CA GLY A 96 17.66 -7.94 -1.61
C GLY A 96 16.95 -9.07 -2.36
N SER A 97 15.61 -9.13 -2.35
CA SER A 97 14.85 -10.20 -2.98
C SER A 97 14.42 -9.83 -4.40
N THR A 98 14.79 -10.66 -5.38
CA THR A 98 14.30 -10.55 -6.76
C THR A 98 12.94 -11.21 -6.99
N LEU A 99 12.41 -11.91 -5.97
CA LEU A 99 11.17 -12.68 -6.06
C LEU A 99 9.90 -11.82 -5.95
N PHE A 100 10.03 -10.58 -5.50
CA PHE A 100 8.93 -9.67 -5.24
C PHE A 100 9.19 -8.32 -5.91
N GLN A 101 8.13 -7.70 -6.39
CA GLN A 101 8.17 -6.38 -7.00
C GLN A 101 7.40 -5.42 -6.10
N PHE A 102 8.08 -4.39 -5.59
CA PHE A 102 7.48 -3.36 -4.75
C PHE A 102 7.57 -2.02 -5.45
N ARG A 103 6.45 -1.46 -5.87
CA ARG A 103 6.42 -0.10 -6.44
C ARG A 103 6.17 0.91 -5.34
N LYS A 104 6.91 2.03 -5.35
CA LYS A 104 6.63 3.17 -4.47
C LYS A 104 5.20 3.64 -4.72
N LEU A 105 4.40 3.70 -3.66
CA LEU A 105 2.99 4.06 -3.80
C LEU A 105 2.76 5.50 -3.41
N ASP A 106 3.09 5.88 -2.18
CA ASP A 106 2.96 7.27 -1.71
C ASP A 106 3.77 7.48 -0.42
N ARG A 107 3.90 8.74 -0.01
CA ARG A 107 4.44 9.14 1.28
C ARG A 107 3.28 9.65 2.13
N VAL A 108 2.94 8.91 3.19
CA VAL A 108 1.71 9.15 3.94
C VAL A 108 1.98 9.50 5.40
N ARG A 109 1.17 10.42 5.94
CA ARG A 109 1.11 10.71 7.37
C ARG A 109 -0.18 10.12 7.94
N VAL A 110 -0.05 9.06 8.71
CA VAL A 110 -1.19 8.38 9.36
C VAL A 110 -1.52 8.99 10.72
N LYS A 111 -2.81 9.00 11.08
CA LYS A 111 -3.26 9.47 12.40
C LYS A 111 -2.47 8.81 13.54
N GLY A 112 -1.92 9.64 14.42
CA GLY A 112 -1.14 9.20 15.59
C GLY A 112 0.36 9.06 15.34
N LYS A 113 0.87 9.27 14.12
CA LYS A 113 2.30 9.40 13.85
C LYS A 113 2.62 10.77 13.25
N ASN A 114 3.61 11.44 13.84
CA ASN A 114 4.10 12.73 13.35
C ASN A 114 5.00 12.57 12.12
N ARG A 115 5.73 11.45 12.02
CA ARG A 115 6.63 11.19 10.90
C ARG A 115 5.87 10.54 9.74
N PRO A 116 5.96 11.11 8.52
CA PRO A 116 5.45 10.46 7.33
C PRO A 116 6.24 9.18 7.06
N VAL A 117 5.57 8.19 6.48
CA VAL A 117 6.17 6.89 6.10
C VAL A 117 5.95 6.66 4.62
N TRP A 118 6.96 6.11 3.96
CA TRP A 118 6.76 5.58 2.63
C TRP A 118 5.95 4.28 2.68
N ILE A 119 5.06 4.13 1.72
CA ILE A 119 4.30 2.91 1.49
C ILE A 119 4.56 2.42 0.07
N PHE A 120 4.54 1.11 -0.09
CA PHE A 120 4.83 0.43 -1.34
C PHE A 120 3.72 -0.56 -1.62
N GLU A 121 3.37 -0.72 -2.88
CA GLU A 121 2.49 -1.79 -3.31
C GLU A 121 3.30 -2.99 -3.76
N MET A 122 2.90 -4.18 -3.30
CA MET A 122 3.45 -5.44 -3.81
C MET A 122 2.69 -5.88 -5.07
N LEU A 123 3.38 -5.93 -6.20
CA LEU A 123 2.84 -6.41 -7.47
C LEU A 123 2.98 -7.93 -7.58
N LEU A 124 1.95 -8.59 -8.10
CA LEU A 124 1.91 -10.05 -8.23
C LEU A 124 2.48 -10.54 -9.57
N ASP A 125 2.02 -9.92 -10.66
CA ASP A 125 2.28 -10.34 -12.04
C ASP A 125 2.69 -9.17 -12.96
N ARG A 126 2.77 -7.95 -12.42
CA ARG A 126 3.14 -6.74 -13.18
C ARG A 126 4.58 -6.35 -12.91
N LYS A 127 5.26 -5.87 -13.95
CA LYS A 127 6.54 -5.18 -13.82
C LYS A 127 6.30 -3.71 -13.51
N ILE A 128 7.20 -3.13 -12.73
CA ILE A 128 7.20 -1.69 -12.47
C ILE A 128 7.69 -0.98 -13.73
N PRO A 129 6.94 -0.04 -14.31
CA PRO A 129 7.39 0.76 -15.44
C PRO A 129 8.65 1.55 -15.09
N ALA A 130 9.55 1.72 -16.06
CA ALA A 130 10.84 2.37 -15.84
C ALA A 130 10.73 3.83 -15.37
N ASN A 131 9.65 4.54 -15.73
CA ASN A 131 9.40 5.91 -15.33
C ASN A 131 8.55 6.06 -14.05
N TRP A 132 8.16 4.96 -13.40
CA TRP A 132 7.31 5.00 -12.21
C TRP A 132 7.92 5.83 -11.07
N ASP A 133 9.16 5.51 -10.69
CA ASP A 133 9.84 6.21 -9.60
C ASP A 133 10.06 7.69 -9.93
N ARG A 134 10.29 8.01 -11.21
CA ARG A 134 10.45 9.40 -11.66
C ARG A 134 9.14 10.17 -11.56
N ALA A 135 8.01 9.56 -11.94
CA ALA A 135 6.68 10.16 -11.81
C ALA A 135 6.35 10.49 -10.34
N ILE A 136 6.61 9.53 -9.44
CA ILE A 136 6.41 9.72 -7.99
C ILE A 136 7.33 10.81 -7.45
N SER A 137 8.62 10.83 -7.82
CA SER A 137 9.55 11.87 -7.36
C SER A 137 9.12 13.26 -7.80
N PHE A 138 8.75 13.47 -9.07
CA PHE A 138 8.28 14.77 -9.54
C PHE A 138 7.03 15.23 -8.80
N TYR A 139 6.10 14.32 -8.51
CA TYR A 139 4.93 14.64 -7.70
C TYR A 139 5.34 15.10 -6.28
N GLN A 140 6.23 14.38 -5.60
CA GLN A 140 6.64 14.76 -4.25
C GLN A 140 7.46 16.05 -4.20
N GLU A 141 8.22 16.37 -5.25
CA GLU A 141 8.98 17.61 -5.36
C GLU A 141 8.12 18.82 -5.74
N GLY A 142 6.84 18.62 -6.07
CA GLY A 142 5.94 19.69 -6.50
C GLY A 142 6.09 20.07 -7.97
N ASN A 143 6.87 19.31 -8.74
CA ASN A 143 6.99 19.49 -10.18
C ASN A 143 5.81 18.82 -10.90
N PHE A 144 4.61 19.40 -10.72
CA PHE A 144 3.35 18.82 -11.17
C PHE A 144 3.26 18.69 -12.70
N GLU A 145 3.88 19.59 -13.45
CA GLU A 145 3.90 19.52 -14.92
C GLU A 145 4.70 18.29 -15.40
N ALA A 146 5.90 18.08 -14.84
CA ALA A 146 6.70 16.91 -15.15
C ALA A 146 6.03 15.61 -14.67
N ALA A 147 5.46 15.62 -13.46
CA ALA A 147 4.70 14.48 -12.93
C ALA A 147 3.53 14.11 -13.86
N HIS A 148 2.75 15.11 -14.30
CA HIS A 148 1.62 14.90 -15.20
C HIS A 148 2.05 14.28 -16.54
N LYS A 149 3.17 14.74 -17.11
CA LYS A 149 3.73 14.15 -18.33
C LYS A 149 4.10 12.66 -18.14
N GLU A 150 4.73 12.31 -17.03
CA GLU A 150 5.07 10.91 -16.74
C GLU A 150 3.83 10.05 -16.51
N PHE A 151 2.84 10.52 -15.75
CA PHE A 151 1.59 9.77 -15.54
C PHE A 151 0.77 9.60 -16.82
N LEU A 152 0.81 10.57 -17.74
CA LEU A 152 0.17 10.44 -19.05
C LEU A 152 0.81 9.31 -19.88
N ASP A 153 2.14 9.23 -19.89
CA ASP A 153 2.89 8.16 -20.56
C ASP A 153 2.63 6.79 -19.90
N LEU A 154 2.63 6.74 -18.56
CA LEU A 154 2.27 5.53 -17.81
C LEU A 154 0.85 5.04 -18.16
N ARG A 155 -0.12 5.94 -18.26
CA ARG A 155 -1.51 5.61 -18.60
C ARG A 155 -1.65 5.01 -19.99
N ALA A 156 -0.82 5.41 -20.96
CA ALA A 156 -0.82 4.83 -22.30
C ALA A 156 -0.42 3.35 -22.29
N HIS A 157 0.39 2.92 -21.33
CA HIS A 157 0.86 1.53 -21.19
C HIS A 157 0.04 0.71 -20.19
N MET A 158 -0.57 1.37 -19.20
CA MET A 158 -1.31 0.74 -18.11
C MET A 158 -2.63 1.50 -17.84
N PRO A 159 -3.59 1.46 -18.78
CA PRO A 159 -4.79 2.30 -18.71
C PRO A 159 -5.70 1.96 -17.52
N ASP A 160 -5.70 0.71 -17.06
CA ASP A 160 -6.56 0.23 -15.98
C ASP A 160 -5.87 0.23 -14.60
N ASP A 161 -4.74 0.93 -14.46
CA ASP A 161 -4.06 1.00 -13.16
C ASP A 161 -4.70 2.08 -12.26
N PRO A 162 -5.27 1.68 -11.11
CA PRO A 162 -6.01 2.61 -10.25
C PRO A 162 -5.13 3.68 -9.61
N VAL A 163 -3.83 3.41 -9.45
CA VAL A 163 -2.89 4.37 -8.87
C VAL A 163 -2.55 5.47 -9.87
N ILE A 164 -2.44 5.13 -11.17
CA ILE A 164 -2.24 6.13 -12.23
C ILE A 164 -3.44 7.07 -12.31
N GLU A 165 -4.66 6.52 -12.25
CA GLU A 165 -5.88 7.32 -12.25
C GLU A 165 -5.98 8.21 -11.00
N LEU A 166 -5.62 7.67 -9.82
CA LEU A 166 -5.56 8.45 -8.57
C LEU A 166 -4.63 9.66 -8.71
N TYR A 167 -3.41 9.47 -9.21
CA TYR A 167 -2.44 10.55 -9.37
C TYR A 167 -2.86 11.56 -10.45
N THR A 168 -3.47 11.09 -11.54
CA THR A 168 -4.01 11.96 -12.60
C THR A 168 -5.09 12.89 -12.02
N ARG A 169 -6.01 12.35 -11.22
CA ARG A 169 -7.03 13.14 -10.53
C ARG A 169 -6.42 14.14 -9.54
N ARG A 170 -5.47 13.70 -8.69
CA ARG A 170 -4.78 14.60 -7.74
C ARG A 170 -4.04 15.73 -8.43
N LEU A 171 -3.35 15.46 -9.54
CA LEU A 171 -2.65 16.48 -10.32
C LEU A 171 -3.61 17.50 -10.93
N GLN A 172 -4.81 17.06 -11.36
CA GLN A 172 -5.85 17.97 -11.82
C GLN A 172 -6.38 18.84 -10.67
N GLU A 173 -6.65 18.25 -9.51
CA GLU A 173 -7.08 19.00 -8.31
C GLU A 173 -6.01 20.03 -7.87
N LEU A 174 -4.73 19.68 -7.93
CA LEU A 174 -3.62 20.59 -7.59
C LEU A 174 -3.44 21.72 -8.61
N LYS A 175 -3.80 21.48 -9.88
CA LYS A 175 -3.81 22.52 -10.91
C LYS A 175 -4.92 23.54 -10.66
N ASP A 176 -6.10 23.07 -10.25
CA ASP A 176 -7.26 23.91 -9.98
C ASP A 176 -7.16 24.61 -8.62
N HIS A 177 -6.53 23.95 -7.64
CA HIS A 177 -6.38 24.39 -6.25
C HIS A 177 -4.96 24.14 -5.72
N PRO A 178 -3.97 24.93 -6.14
CA PRO A 178 -2.59 24.75 -5.68
C PRO A 178 -2.48 25.10 -4.18
N PRO A 179 -1.78 24.27 -3.39
CA PRO A 179 -1.56 24.56 -1.97
C PRO A 179 -0.50 25.66 -1.79
N GLU A 180 -0.60 26.42 -0.71
CA GLU A 180 0.44 27.42 -0.34
C GLU A 180 1.78 26.75 0.00
N VAL A 181 1.74 25.55 0.58
CA VAL A 181 2.91 24.76 0.94
C VAL A 181 2.71 23.33 0.47
N TRP A 182 3.69 22.82 -0.29
CA TRP A 182 3.71 21.43 -0.74
C TRP A 182 4.77 20.63 0.02
N GLU A 183 4.33 19.64 0.81
CA GLU A 183 5.25 18.74 1.53
C GLU A 183 5.52 17.43 0.78
N GLY A 184 4.77 17.14 -0.30
CA GLY A 184 4.77 15.80 -0.91
C GLY A 184 4.37 14.71 0.09
N ILE A 185 3.33 14.98 0.89
CA ILE A 185 2.84 14.05 1.91
C ILE A 185 1.32 14.03 1.86
N GLU A 186 0.76 12.83 1.74
CA GLU A 186 -0.67 12.60 1.87
C GLU A 186 -1.06 12.52 3.35
N ASN A 187 -1.97 13.40 3.78
CA ASN A 187 -2.44 13.47 5.17
C ASN A 187 -3.71 12.64 5.38
N LEU A 188 -3.54 11.45 5.96
CA LEU A 188 -4.62 10.51 6.23
C LEU A 188 -5.22 10.79 7.61
N THR A 189 -5.95 11.90 7.72
CA THR A 189 -6.50 12.39 8.99
C THR A 189 -7.95 11.98 9.24
N LYS A 190 -8.67 11.47 8.23
CA LYS A 190 -10.07 11.05 8.35
C LYS A 190 -10.20 9.53 8.54
N LYS A 191 -11.15 9.15 9.41
CA LYS A 191 -11.62 7.78 9.62
C LYS A 191 -12.62 7.41 8.53
#